data_AF-A0A5B0VTQ8-F1
#
_entry.id   AF-A0A5B0VTQ8-F1
#
_cell.length_a   1.000
_cell.length_b   1.000
_cell.length_c   1.000
_cell.angle_alpha   90.00
_cell.angle_beta   90.00
_cell.angle_gamma   90.00
#
_symmetry.space_group_name_H-M   'P 1'
#
loop_
_entity.id
_entity.type
_entity.pdbx_description
1 polymer ?
#
loop_
_entity_poly.entity_id
_entity_poly.type
_entity_poly.pdbx_seq_one_letter_code
_entity_poly.pdbx_strand_id
1 'polypeptide(L)'
;MTTTYPSIDELKAQARRLRQAMAERGDDMSHSMALELVAKQHGLRDWNTLSALATKSNDGPDAPFDVGSAVRGRYLNQPFTGKVLAMSAKSGGLYRITIHFDEPVDVVEFESFSAFRQRINAQVDADGISPRKTSNGVPHLVLDV
;
A
#
# COMPACT_ATOMS: atom_id res chain seq x y z
N MET A 1 -21.62 14.31 0.79
CA MET A 1 -21.25 13.38 -0.30
C MET A 1 -19.76 13.13 -0.17
N THR A 2 -19.33 11.91 0.10
CA THR A 2 -17.91 11.54 0.20
C THR A 2 -17.32 11.43 -1.19
N THR A 3 -16.48 12.38 -1.59
CA THR A 3 -15.78 12.35 -2.87
C THR A 3 -14.66 11.33 -2.78
N THR A 4 -14.86 10.15 -3.36
CA THR A 4 -13.81 9.13 -3.50
C THR A 4 -12.93 9.49 -4.69
N TYR A 5 -11.61 9.57 -4.47
CA TYR A 5 -10.64 9.82 -5.52
C TYR A 5 -10.00 8.50 -6.00
N PRO A 6 -9.68 8.37 -7.30
CA PRO A 6 -8.91 7.23 -7.80
C PRO A 6 -7.53 7.14 -7.14
N SER A 7 -6.92 5.96 -7.21
CA SER A 7 -5.60 5.74 -6.63
C SER A 7 -4.53 6.63 -7.27
N ILE A 8 -3.44 6.91 -6.53
CA ILE A 8 -2.31 7.68 -7.07
C ILE A 8 -1.76 7.04 -8.36
N ASP A 9 -1.72 5.72 -8.43
CA ASP A 9 -1.22 5.00 -9.60
C ASP A 9 -2.15 5.16 -10.80
N GLU A 10 -3.47 5.10 -10.60
CA GLU A 10 -4.46 5.38 -11.66
C GLU A 10 -4.39 6.81 -12.15
N LEU A 11 -4.25 7.78 -11.25
CA LEU A 11 -4.13 9.19 -11.59
C LEU A 11 -2.85 9.48 -12.39
N LYS A 12 -1.72 8.86 -12.03
CA LYS A 12 -0.48 8.94 -12.82
C LYS A 12 -0.65 8.27 -14.19
N ALA A 13 -1.34 7.14 -14.26
CA ALA A 13 -1.64 6.48 -15.52
C ALA A 13 -2.54 7.34 -16.42
N GLN A 14 -3.50 8.06 -15.84
CA GLN A 14 -4.33 9.02 -16.56
C GLN A 14 -3.52 10.20 -17.07
N ALA A 15 -2.62 10.78 -16.26
CA ALA A 15 -1.74 11.86 -16.71
C ALA A 15 -0.81 11.41 -17.85
N ARG A 16 -0.32 10.16 -17.81
CA ARG A 16 0.48 9.58 -18.91
C ARG A 16 -0.33 9.45 -20.20
N ARG A 17 -1.56 8.92 -20.11
CA ARG A 17 -2.48 8.80 -21.26
C ARG A 17 -2.86 10.16 -21.83
N LEU A 18 -3.16 11.14 -20.99
CA LEU A 18 -3.47 12.51 -21.39
C LEU A 18 -2.29 13.13 -22.17
N ARG A 19 -1.08 13.01 -21.63
CA ARG A 19 0.13 13.50 -22.30
C ARG A 19 0.32 12.86 -23.68
N GLN A 20 0.13 11.55 -23.78
CA GLN A 20 0.26 10.84 -25.06
C GLN A 20 -0.77 11.32 -26.09
N ALA A 21 -2.03 11.45 -25.69
CA ALA A 21 -3.10 11.94 -26.57
C ALA A 21 -2.88 13.39 -27.04
N MET A 22 -2.26 14.23 -26.21
CA MET A 22 -1.92 15.61 -26.56
C MET A 22 -0.72 15.68 -27.51
N ALA A 23 0.30 14.85 -27.28
CA ALA A 23 1.43 14.72 -28.20
C ALA A 23 1.01 14.23 -29.59
N GLU A 24 0.05 13.29 -29.68
CA GLU A 24 -0.53 12.84 -30.95
C GLU A 24 -1.24 13.95 -31.73
N ARG A 25 -1.72 14.99 -31.02
CA ARG A 25 -2.35 16.18 -31.61
C ARG A 25 -1.37 17.31 -31.92
N GLY A 26 -0.08 17.12 -31.64
CA GLY A 26 0.98 18.12 -31.84
C GLY A 26 1.19 19.07 -30.67
N ASP A 27 0.46 18.91 -29.57
CA ASP A 27 0.61 19.70 -28.35
C ASP A 27 1.43 18.93 -27.32
N ASP A 28 2.75 19.05 -27.41
CA ASP A 28 3.65 18.37 -26.50
C ASP A 28 3.64 19.07 -25.12
N MET A 29 3.39 18.30 -24.06
CA MET A 29 3.30 18.82 -22.70
C MET A 29 4.17 18.03 -21.73
N SER A 30 4.65 18.70 -20.68
CA SER A 30 5.43 18.05 -19.63
C SER A 30 4.54 17.12 -18.79
N HIS A 31 5.15 16.10 -18.18
CA HIS A 31 4.42 15.18 -17.30
C HIS A 31 3.81 15.92 -16.09
N SER A 32 4.55 16.88 -15.52
CA SER A 32 4.05 17.71 -14.42
C SER A 32 2.81 18.50 -14.82
N MET A 33 2.79 19.07 -16.03
CA MET A 33 1.62 19.79 -16.53
C MET A 33 0.41 18.87 -16.71
N ALA A 34 0.62 17.63 -17.17
CA ALA A 34 -0.44 16.64 -17.27
C ALA A 34 -1.02 16.27 -15.90
N LEU A 35 -0.20 16.16 -14.85
CA LEU A 35 -0.66 15.91 -13.47
C LEU A 35 -1.52 17.07 -12.93
N GLU A 36 -1.10 18.32 -13.20
CA GLU A 36 -1.88 19.51 -12.83
C GLU A 36 -3.23 19.57 -13.55
N LEU A 37 -3.27 19.18 -14.83
CA LEU A 37 -4.53 19.10 -15.59
C LEU A 37 -5.45 18.02 -15.04
N VAL A 38 -4.93 16.86 -14.66
CA VAL A 38 -5.71 15.81 -14.00
C VAL A 38 -6.28 16.33 -12.66
N ALA A 39 -5.50 17.06 -11.86
CA ALA A 39 -6.02 17.69 -10.64
C ALA A 39 -7.20 18.65 -10.91
N LYS A 40 -7.07 19.50 -11.94
CA LYS A 40 -8.14 20.41 -12.35
C LYS A 40 -9.39 19.69 -12.86
N GLN A 41 -9.23 18.57 -13.57
CA GLN A 41 -10.37 17.73 -14.00
C GLN A 41 -11.15 17.18 -12.80
N HIS A 42 -10.48 16.92 -11.69
CA HIS A 42 -11.10 16.53 -10.42
C HIS A 42 -11.58 17.72 -9.56
N GLY A 43 -11.56 18.94 -10.09
CA GLY A 43 -11.99 20.15 -9.40
C GLY A 43 -11.02 20.64 -8.32
N LEU A 44 -9.79 20.15 -8.32
CA LEU A 44 -8.76 20.51 -7.36
C LEU A 44 -7.76 21.51 -7.95
N ARG A 45 -7.13 22.27 -7.05
CA ARG A 45 -6.24 23.37 -7.43
C ARG A 45 -4.93 22.89 -8.04
N ASP A 46 -4.35 21.83 -7.48
CA ASP A 46 -3.06 21.29 -7.89
C ASP A 46 -2.93 19.79 -7.63
N TRP A 47 -1.90 19.19 -8.25
CA TRP A 47 -1.58 17.77 -8.09
C TRP A 47 -1.28 17.40 -6.62
N ASN A 48 -0.66 18.30 -5.87
CA ASN A 48 -0.34 18.03 -4.46
C ASN A 48 -1.61 17.82 -3.63
N THR A 49 -2.65 18.62 -3.88
CA THR A 49 -3.95 18.48 -3.23
C THR A 49 -4.64 17.18 -3.63
N LEU A 50 -4.66 16.87 -4.94
CA LEU A 50 -5.27 15.63 -5.45
C LEU A 50 -4.56 14.39 -4.90
N SER A 51 -3.24 14.36 -4.92
CA SER A 51 -2.47 13.22 -4.41
C SER A 51 -2.62 13.04 -2.90
N ALA A 52 -2.71 14.12 -2.12
CA ALA A 52 -2.99 14.03 -0.68
C ALA A 52 -4.38 13.45 -0.38
N LEU A 53 -5.40 13.86 -1.15
CA LEU A 53 -6.77 13.35 -0.99
C LEU A 53 -6.93 11.91 -1.51
N ALA A 54 -6.28 11.59 -2.62
CA ALA A 54 -6.20 10.23 -3.16
C ALA A 54 -5.49 9.28 -2.19
N THR A 55 -4.42 9.73 -1.52
CA THR A 55 -3.74 8.91 -0.50
C THR A 55 -4.68 8.55 0.65
N LYS A 56 -5.48 9.52 1.13
CA LYS A 56 -6.44 9.30 2.22
C LYS A 56 -7.66 8.47 1.81
N SER A 57 -8.04 8.49 0.54
CA SER A 57 -9.20 7.74 0.01
C SER A 57 -8.82 6.34 -0.46
N ASN A 58 -7.52 6.09 -0.69
CA ASN A 58 -6.97 4.79 -1.03
C ASN A 58 -6.80 3.85 0.18
N ASP A 59 -7.17 4.29 1.38
CA ASP A 59 -7.65 3.41 2.44
C ASP A 59 -9.01 2.86 1.99
N GLY A 60 -8.99 2.06 0.92
CA GLY A 60 -10.18 1.62 0.21
C GLY A 60 -11.14 0.88 1.13
N PRO A 61 -12.46 0.93 0.86
CA PRO A 61 -13.49 0.32 1.70
C PRO A 61 -13.44 -1.21 1.83
N ASP A 62 -12.55 -1.89 1.09
CA ASP A 62 -12.36 -3.35 1.11
C ASP A 62 -10.97 -3.78 1.60
N ALA A 63 -10.19 -2.85 2.15
CA ALA A 63 -8.93 -3.22 2.75
C ALA A 63 -9.23 -4.05 4.02
N PRO A 64 -8.77 -5.31 4.13
CA PRO A 64 -9.18 -6.22 5.21
C PRO A 64 -8.74 -5.74 6.60
N PHE A 65 -7.86 -4.73 6.67
CA PHE A 65 -7.35 -4.16 7.91
C PHE A 65 -7.38 -2.63 7.82
N ASP A 66 -7.74 -1.93 8.89
CA ASP A 66 -7.62 -0.48 8.90
C ASP A 66 -6.18 -0.03 9.14
N VAL A 67 -5.74 1.02 8.46
CA VAL A 67 -4.48 1.69 8.82
C VAL A 67 -4.62 2.31 10.20
N GLY A 68 -3.67 2.02 11.09
CA GLY A 68 -3.70 2.41 12.50
C GLY A 68 -4.31 1.35 13.43
N SER A 69 -4.93 0.31 12.89
CA SER A 69 -5.47 -0.79 13.70
C SER A 69 -4.37 -1.61 14.38
N ALA A 70 -4.68 -2.09 15.58
CA ALA A 70 -3.84 -3.05 16.27
C ALA A 70 -4.01 -4.42 15.61
N VAL A 71 -2.91 -5.09 15.32
CA VAL A 71 -2.86 -6.39 14.69
C VAL A 71 -1.96 -7.33 15.49
N ARG A 72 -2.29 -8.60 15.43
CA ARG A 72 -1.52 -9.69 16.01
C ARG A 72 -1.42 -10.81 15.00
N GLY A 73 -0.46 -11.69 15.18
CA GLY A 73 -0.31 -12.87 14.34
C GLY A 73 1.09 -13.42 14.41
N ARG A 74 1.52 -14.03 13.31
CA ARG A 74 2.83 -14.67 13.20
C ARG A 74 3.61 -14.13 12.02
N TYR A 75 4.84 -13.72 12.26
CA TYR A 75 5.80 -13.36 11.22
C TYR A 75 6.99 -14.31 11.29
N LEU A 76 7.23 -15.07 10.23
CA LEU A 76 8.24 -16.14 10.19
C LEU A 76 8.12 -17.10 11.38
N ASN A 77 6.89 -17.55 11.66
CA ASN A 77 6.50 -18.40 12.80
C ASN A 77 6.57 -17.74 14.21
N GLN A 78 7.11 -16.52 14.30
CA GLN A 78 7.24 -15.81 15.57
C GLN A 78 5.99 -14.99 15.87
N PRO A 79 5.39 -15.12 17.07
CA PRO A 79 4.24 -14.34 17.45
C PRO A 79 4.61 -12.85 17.55
N PHE A 80 3.72 -11.97 17.10
CA PHE A 80 3.90 -10.55 17.25
C PHE A 80 2.58 -9.85 17.59
N THR A 81 2.72 -8.68 18.20
CA THR A 81 1.67 -7.68 18.36
C THR A 81 2.20 -6.35 17.83
N GLY A 82 1.33 -5.55 17.22
CA GLY A 82 1.75 -4.31 16.62
C GLY A 82 0.61 -3.54 15.97
N LYS A 83 0.97 -2.56 15.15
CA LYS A 83 0.02 -1.68 14.47
C LYS A 83 0.29 -1.61 12.99
N VAL A 84 -0.78 -1.56 12.20
CA VAL A 84 -0.70 -1.29 10.77
C VAL A 84 -0.35 0.18 10.58
N LEU A 85 0.79 0.48 9.96
CA LEU A 85 1.19 1.86 9.68
C LEU A 85 0.79 2.34 8.30
N ALA A 86 0.71 1.42 7.34
CA ALA A 86 0.29 1.72 5.99
C ALA A 86 -0.19 0.44 5.33
N MET A 87 -1.21 0.58 4.49
CA MET A 87 -1.62 -0.47 3.59
C MET A 87 -1.89 0.11 2.21
N SER A 88 -1.57 -0.65 1.18
CA SER A 88 -1.89 -0.27 -0.20
C SER A 88 -2.34 -1.51 -0.96
N ALA A 89 -3.50 -1.44 -1.60
CA ALA A 89 -3.96 -2.46 -2.52
C ALA A 89 -2.99 -2.59 -3.71
N LYS A 90 -2.79 -3.83 -4.15
CA LYS A 90 -2.04 -4.19 -5.36
C LYS A 90 -2.99 -4.91 -6.31
N SER A 91 -2.70 -4.83 -7.61
CA SER A 91 -3.45 -5.59 -8.61
C SER A 91 -3.41 -7.10 -8.30
N GLY A 92 -4.56 -7.75 -8.43
CA GLY A 92 -4.71 -9.20 -8.20
C GLY A 92 -5.12 -9.62 -6.78
N GLY A 93 -5.76 -8.74 -6.01
CA GLY A 93 -6.33 -9.10 -4.69
C GLY A 93 -5.30 -9.22 -3.57
N LEU A 94 -4.09 -8.70 -3.78
CA LEU A 94 -3.03 -8.65 -2.78
C LEU A 94 -2.92 -7.25 -2.21
N TYR A 95 -2.60 -7.15 -0.93
CA TYR A 95 -2.37 -5.92 -0.21
C TYR A 95 -0.92 -5.87 0.26
N ARG A 96 -0.26 -4.73 0.07
CA ARG A 96 1.03 -4.47 0.69
C ARG A 96 0.77 -3.81 2.04
N ILE A 97 1.22 -4.44 3.11
CA ILE A 97 1.01 -3.99 4.48
C ILE A 97 2.35 -3.65 5.13
N THR A 98 2.38 -2.56 5.89
CA THR A 98 3.51 -2.17 6.74
C THR A 98 3.07 -2.24 8.18
N ILE A 99 3.73 -3.10 8.96
CA ILE A 99 3.40 -3.34 10.36
C ILE A 99 4.58 -2.88 11.21
N HIS A 100 4.27 -2.19 12.31
CA HIS A 100 5.22 -1.88 13.36
C HIS A 100 4.88 -2.68 14.60
N PHE A 101 5.81 -3.52 15.04
CA PHE A 101 5.63 -4.31 16.25
C PHE A 101 5.78 -3.40 17.47
N ASP A 102 4.95 -3.65 18.48
CA ASP A 102 5.00 -2.90 19.74
C ASP A 102 6.34 -3.15 20.44
N GLU A 103 6.84 -4.40 20.37
CA GLU A 103 8.16 -4.80 20.82
C GLU A 103 8.97 -5.38 19.64
N PRO A 104 10.29 -5.11 19.53
CA PRO A 104 11.13 -5.74 18.53
C PRO A 104 11.08 -7.27 18.65
N VAL A 105 10.64 -7.94 17.59
CA VAL A 105 10.53 -9.41 17.54
C VAL A 105 11.79 -9.97 16.92
N ASP A 106 12.43 -10.94 17.57
CA ASP A 106 13.48 -11.74 16.95
C ASP A 106 12.84 -12.71 15.95
N VAL A 107 13.16 -12.57 14.66
CA VAL A 107 12.50 -13.33 13.59
C VAL A 107 13.26 -14.61 13.21
N VAL A 108 14.22 -15.02 14.03
CA VAL A 108 15.06 -16.21 13.83
C VAL A 108 14.83 -17.21 14.96
N GLU A 109 14.73 -18.50 14.62
CA GLU A 109 14.51 -19.58 15.60
C GLU A 109 15.82 -20.15 16.20
N PHE A 110 16.98 -19.91 15.59
CA PHE A 110 18.25 -20.52 16.01
C PHE A 110 18.94 -19.71 17.12
N GLU A 111 19.34 -20.38 18.21
CA GLU A 111 20.03 -19.74 19.35
C GLU A 111 21.36 -19.05 19.00
N SER A 112 22.00 -19.44 17.90
CA SER A 112 23.29 -18.87 17.49
C SER A 112 23.18 -17.56 16.70
N PHE A 113 21.97 -17.07 16.41
CA PHE A 113 21.78 -15.85 15.61
C PHE A 113 20.45 -15.15 15.89
N SER A 114 20.50 -13.85 16.17
CA SER A 114 19.32 -13.01 16.35
C SER A 114 19.14 -12.04 15.20
N ALA A 115 17.89 -11.85 14.75
CA ALA A 115 17.52 -10.80 13.83
C ALA A 115 16.25 -10.09 14.29
N PHE A 116 16.43 -9.09 15.14
CA PHE A 116 15.31 -8.27 15.60
C PHE A 116 14.73 -7.42 14.46
N ARG A 117 13.39 -7.41 14.39
CA ARG A 117 12.62 -6.55 13.51
C ARG A 117 11.59 -5.81 14.35
N GLN A 118 11.56 -4.50 14.20
CA GLN A 118 10.52 -3.66 14.80
C GLN A 118 9.51 -3.19 13.76
N ARG A 119 9.89 -3.16 12.48
CA ARG A 119 9.00 -2.81 11.38
C ARG A 119 9.22 -3.77 10.23
N ILE A 120 8.13 -4.26 9.67
CA ILE A 120 8.14 -5.15 8.51
C ILE A 120 7.27 -4.58 7.39
N ASN A 121 7.64 -4.93 6.16
CA ASN A 121 6.82 -4.70 4.98
C ASN A 121 6.54 -6.06 4.34
N ALA A 122 5.27 -6.40 4.22
CA ALA A 122 4.81 -7.69 3.72
C ALA A 122 3.72 -7.52 2.67
N GLN A 123 3.43 -8.60 1.96
CA GLN A 123 2.25 -8.70 1.11
C GLN A 123 1.34 -9.76 1.74
N VAL A 124 0.05 -9.47 1.79
CA VAL A 124 -1.01 -10.36 2.29
C VAL A 124 -2.16 -10.39 1.29
N ASP A 125 -2.93 -11.46 1.27
CA ASP A 125 -4.21 -11.51 0.58
C ASP A 125 -5.34 -10.86 1.41
N ALA A 126 -6.58 -11.00 0.95
CA ALA A 126 -7.76 -10.53 1.66
C ALA A 126 -7.96 -11.18 3.04
N ASP A 127 -7.41 -12.38 3.26
CA ASP A 127 -7.51 -13.12 4.52
C ASP A 127 -6.34 -12.79 5.48
N GLY A 128 -5.45 -11.86 5.11
CA GLY A 128 -4.30 -11.48 5.93
C GLY A 128 -3.14 -12.48 5.87
N ILE A 129 -3.13 -13.38 4.88
CA ILE A 129 -2.12 -14.42 4.71
C ILE A 129 -1.14 -14.02 3.61
N SER A 130 0.15 -14.15 3.88
CA SER A 130 1.17 -13.90 2.87
C SER A 130 1.16 -14.98 1.78
N PRO A 131 1.11 -14.60 0.48
CA PRO A 131 1.21 -15.56 -0.62
C PRO A 131 2.61 -16.19 -0.71
N ARG A 132 3.65 -15.52 -0.16
CA ARG A 132 5.00 -16.09 -0.05
C ARG A 132 5.09 -17.01 1.15
N LYS A 133 5.64 -18.20 0.89
CA LYS A 133 5.91 -19.26 1.86
C LYS A 133 7.41 -19.44 2.06
N THR A 134 7.81 -19.80 3.27
CA THR A 134 9.17 -20.25 3.56
C THR A 134 9.43 -21.60 2.88
N SER A 135 10.68 -22.05 2.86
CA SER A 135 11.06 -23.38 2.35
C SER A 135 10.28 -24.53 3.01
N ASN A 136 9.74 -24.31 4.22
CA ASN A 136 8.95 -25.27 4.99
C ASN A 136 7.44 -25.18 4.70
N GLY A 137 7.03 -24.39 3.70
CA GLY A 137 5.62 -24.28 3.27
C GLY A 137 4.75 -23.35 4.11
N VAL A 138 5.31 -22.70 5.14
CA VAL A 138 4.59 -21.80 6.04
C VAL A 138 4.57 -20.37 5.46
N PRO A 139 3.41 -19.67 5.42
CA PRO A 139 3.35 -18.28 5.01
C PRO A 139 4.28 -17.39 5.86
N HIS A 140 4.92 -16.41 5.23
CA HIS A 140 5.84 -15.50 5.94
C HIS A 140 5.12 -14.63 6.97
N LEU A 141 3.86 -14.30 6.72
CA LEU A 141 3.02 -13.49 7.59
C LEU A 141 1.62 -14.11 7.60
N VAL A 142 1.06 -14.25 8.79
CA VAL A 142 -0.34 -14.60 9.03
C VAL A 142 -0.86 -13.63 10.08
N LEU A 143 -1.97 -12.97 9.79
CA LEU A 143 -2.66 -12.09 10.72
C LEU A 143 -3.80 -12.86 11.39
N ASP A 144 -3.85 -12.81 12.72
CA ASP A 144 -4.93 -13.39 13.52
C ASP A 144 -5.97 -12.27 13.73
N VAL A 145 -6.86 -12.11 12.75
CA VAL A 145 -8.00 -11.17 12.78
C VAL A 145 -9.00 -11.54 13.88
#